data_AF-A0A1Y1RCV5-F1
#
_entry.id   AF-A0A1Y1RCV5-F1
#
_cell.length_a   1.000
_cell.length_b   1.000
_cell.length_c   1.000
_cell.angle_alpha   90.00
_cell.angle_beta   90.00
_cell.angle_gamma   90.00
#
_symmetry.space_group_name_H-M   'P 1'
#
loop_
_entity.id
_entity.type
_entity.pdbx_description
1 polymer ?
#
loop_
_entity_poly.entity_id
_entity_poly.type
_entity_poly.pdbx_seq_one_letter_code
_entity_poly.pdbx_strand_id
1 'polypeptide(L)'
;MKSFFLFSLVAITLHAYTIEFDKTFQTKILPDTLQASISVQVKQTDEKSVIDTLTRYSKFIRNFPDVVKKGGNFNVYPEYNYEHNRRYKTGYSGTISYQIESQDPKKIDAFLEKLQALKRSKTEDINIASVSWIMSEKQLQGKMDKLRLETLLWINNYTKSLSKSLDTSCIIKDVSFIPKHYPTPYPTRTMPIDKAAFAPTPQQNPQMIQLHPTFQLECK
;
A
#
# COMPACT_ATOMS: atom_id res chain seq x y z
N MET A 1 -35.38 -12.15 76.74
CA MET A 1 -35.14 -11.06 75.78
C MET A 1 -33.86 -11.34 75.01
N LYS A 2 -33.86 -10.97 73.73
CA LYS A 2 -32.74 -10.94 72.76
C LYS A 2 -32.50 -12.25 71.98
N SER A 3 -33.36 -12.42 70.97
CA SER A 3 -33.05 -13.15 69.74
C SER A 3 -31.91 -12.44 69.01
N PHE A 4 -30.82 -13.16 68.73
CA PHE A 4 -29.74 -12.72 67.85
C PHE A 4 -29.99 -13.32 66.46
N PHE A 5 -30.50 -12.52 65.55
CA PHE A 5 -30.58 -12.86 64.12
C PHE A 5 -29.17 -12.69 63.53
N LEU A 6 -28.44 -13.80 63.34
CA LEU A 6 -27.22 -13.81 62.54
C LEU A 6 -27.62 -13.73 61.06
N PHE A 7 -27.49 -12.53 60.47
CA PHE A 7 -27.58 -12.33 59.03
C PHE A 7 -26.28 -12.86 58.40
N SER A 8 -26.31 -14.08 57.87
CA SER A 8 -25.21 -14.62 57.08
C SER A 8 -25.16 -13.89 55.73
N LEU A 9 -24.15 -13.02 55.54
CA LEU A 9 -23.80 -12.47 54.24
C LEU A 9 -23.25 -13.61 53.37
N VAL A 10 -24.11 -14.21 52.54
CA VAL A 10 -23.65 -15.07 51.45
C VAL A 10 -23.04 -14.15 50.39
N ALA A 11 -21.70 -14.11 50.33
CA ALA A 11 -20.98 -13.49 49.24
C ALA A 11 -21.23 -14.29 47.96
N ILE A 12 -22.17 -13.84 47.14
CA ILE A 12 -22.38 -14.38 45.79
C ILE A 12 -21.16 -13.93 44.97
N THR A 13 -20.21 -14.83 44.74
CA THR A 13 -19.09 -14.59 43.84
C THR A 13 -19.62 -14.63 42.40
N LEU A 14 -19.88 -13.46 41.83
CA LEU A 14 -20.08 -13.33 40.39
C LEU A 14 -18.76 -13.70 39.71
N HIS A 15 -18.73 -14.86 39.05
CA HIS A 15 -17.55 -15.34 38.34
C HIS A 15 -17.46 -14.61 37.01
N ALA A 16 -16.74 -13.49 37.01
CA ALA A 16 -16.40 -12.77 35.80
C ALA A 16 -15.23 -13.47 35.09
N TYR A 17 -15.35 -13.67 33.78
CA TYR A 17 -14.23 -14.11 32.95
C TYR A 17 -14.14 -13.30 31.66
N THR A 18 -12.93 -13.26 31.11
CA THR A 18 -12.63 -12.55 29.86
C THR A 18 -12.43 -13.57 28.75
N ILE A 19 -13.03 -13.32 27.60
CA ILE A 19 -12.79 -14.07 26.37
C ILE A 19 -12.02 -13.16 25.42
N GLU A 20 -10.87 -13.62 24.95
CA GLU A 20 -10.05 -12.91 23.98
C GLU A 20 -9.83 -13.80 22.76
N PHE A 21 -10.08 -13.27 21.56
CA PHE A 21 -9.91 -14.02 20.32
C PHE A 21 -9.75 -13.12 19.10
N ASP A 22 -9.14 -13.68 18.07
CA ASP A 22 -8.99 -13.05 16.76
C ASP A 22 -9.97 -13.61 15.74
N LYS A 23 -10.39 -12.78 14.77
CA LYS A 23 -11.12 -13.27 13.59
C LYS A 23 -10.76 -12.45 12.37
N THR A 24 -10.38 -13.12 11.28
CA THR A 24 -10.10 -12.44 10.01
C THR A 24 -11.39 -12.12 9.25
N PHE A 25 -11.52 -10.86 8.83
CA PHE A 25 -12.53 -10.39 7.87
C PHE A 25 -11.84 -10.06 6.56
N GLN A 26 -12.46 -10.42 5.44
CA GLN A 26 -11.82 -10.25 4.14
C GLN A 26 -12.84 -10.01 3.04
N THR A 27 -12.44 -9.23 2.03
CA THR A 27 -13.26 -9.01 0.84
C THR A 27 -12.39 -8.93 -0.41
N LYS A 28 -13.01 -9.28 -1.55
CA LYS A 28 -12.40 -9.15 -2.87
C LYS A 28 -12.73 -7.80 -3.46
N ILE A 29 -11.73 -7.17 -4.06
CA ILE A 29 -11.86 -5.88 -4.71
C ILE A 29 -11.12 -5.88 -6.03
N LEU A 30 -11.77 -5.37 -7.07
CA LEU A 30 -11.12 -5.14 -8.34
C LEU A 30 -10.39 -3.78 -8.25
N PRO A 31 -9.05 -3.73 -8.41
CA PRO A 31 -8.30 -2.47 -8.30
C PRO A 31 -8.71 -1.52 -9.42
N ASP A 32 -8.83 -0.22 -9.16
CA ASP A 32 -9.43 0.74 -10.11
C ASP A 32 -8.42 1.68 -10.79
N THR A 33 -7.13 1.58 -10.45
CA THR A 33 -6.11 2.53 -10.89
C THR A 33 -4.91 1.81 -11.48
N LEU A 34 -4.45 2.24 -12.66
CA LEU A 34 -3.21 1.77 -13.25
C LEU A 34 -2.05 2.65 -12.77
N GLN A 35 -1.01 2.04 -12.22
CA GLN A 35 0.21 2.70 -11.78
C GLN A 35 1.40 2.26 -12.64
N ALA A 36 2.23 3.22 -13.04
CA ALA A 36 3.53 2.98 -13.65
C ALA A 36 4.66 3.54 -12.77
N SER A 37 5.66 2.72 -12.48
CA SER A 37 6.89 3.12 -11.79
C SER A 37 7.99 3.42 -12.81
N ILE A 38 8.54 4.62 -12.74
CA ILE A 38 9.42 5.16 -13.78
C ILE A 38 10.69 5.71 -13.16
N SER A 39 11.82 5.44 -13.79
CA SER A 39 13.11 5.98 -13.44
C SER A 39 13.81 6.48 -14.70
N VAL A 40 14.27 7.72 -14.69
CA VAL A 40 15.14 8.25 -15.74
C VAL A 40 16.55 8.33 -15.20
N GLN A 41 17.50 7.67 -15.86
CA GLN A 41 18.91 7.69 -15.54
C GLN A 41 19.68 8.43 -16.64
N VAL A 42 20.62 9.29 -16.26
CA VAL A 42 21.41 10.09 -17.19
C VAL A 42 22.88 9.98 -16.81
N LYS A 43 23.75 9.75 -17.80
CA LYS A 43 25.22 9.74 -17.60
C LYS A 43 25.91 10.75 -18.53
N GLN A 44 26.66 11.68 -17.99
CA GLN A 44 27.39 12.69 -18.78
C GLN A 44 28.71 13.07 -18.10
N THR A 45 29.61 13.72 -18.83
CA THR A 45 30.93 14.12 -18.32
C THR A 45 30.84 15.29 -17.33
N ASP A 46 29.84 16.16 -17.50
CA ASP A 46 29.61 17.37 -16.71
C ASP A 46 28.34 17.26 -15.85
N GLU A 47 28.43 17.74 -14.60
CA GLU A 47 27.34 17.66 -13.61
C GLU A 47 26.14 18.51 -14.02
N LYS A 48 26.41 19.72 -14.50
CA LYS A 48 25.37 20.66 -14.90
C LYS A 48 24.54 20.07 -16.04
N SER A 49 25.20 19.44 -16.99
CA SER A 49 24.54 18.78 -18.12
C SER A 49 23.62 17.62 -17.67
N VAL A 50 24.02 16.85 -16.64
CA VAL A 50 23.14 15.85 -15.99
C VAL A 50 21.92 16.52 -15.36
N ILE A 51 22.12 17.58 -14.57
CA ILE A 51 21.03 18.32 -13.90
C ILE A 51 20.06 18.94 -14.91
N ASP A 52 20.56 19.56 -15.97
CA ASP A 52 19.74 20.17 -17.03
C ASP A 52 18.89 19.11 -17.73
N THR A 53 19.48 17.94 -18.00
CA THR A 53 18.77 16.80 -18.58
C THR A 53 17.66 16.28 -17.65
N LEU A 54 17.96 16.05 -16.37
CA LEU A 54 16.96 15.61 -15.39
C LEU A 54 15.85 16.66 -15.19
N THR A 55 16.20 17.95 -15.21
CA THR A 55 15.24 19.06 -15.11
C THR A 55 14.28 19.08 -16.29
N ARG A 56 14.77 18.80 -17.51
CA ARG A 56 13.93 18.68 -18.71
C ARG A 56 12.88 17.57 -18.55
N TYR A 57 13.29 16.39 -18.07
CA TYR A 57 12.36 15.30 -17.77
C TYR A 57 11.37 15.67 -16.66
N SER A 58 11.86 16.23 -15.56
CA SER A 58 11.00 16.67 -14.45
C SER A 58 9.93 17.67 -14.91
N LYS A 59 10.30 18.66 -15.74
CA LYS A 59 9.37 19.63 -16.31
C LYS A 59 8.29 18.96 -17.15
N PHE A 60 8.67 18.04 -18.04
CA PHE A 60 7.69 17.28 -18.82
C PHE A 60 6.73 16.50 -17.92
N ILE A 61 7.25 15.72 -16.98
CA ILE A 61 6.45 14.82 -16.14
C ILE A 61 5.48 15.63 -15.27
N ARG A 62 5.94 16.72 -14.66
CA ARG A 62 5.11 17.59 -13.80
C ARG A 62 4.00 18.28 -14.58
N ASN A 63 4.28 18.68 -15.83
CA ASN A 63 3.34 19.42 -16.66
C ASN A 63 2.42 18.54 -17.51
N PHE A 64 2.63 17.22 -17.54
CA PHE A 64 1.78 16.31 -18.29
C PHE A 64 0.36 16.29 -17.71
N PRO A 65 -0.71 16.53 -18.47
CA PRO A 65 -2.08 16.60 -17.93
C PRO A 65 -2.63 15.21 -17.56
N ASP A 66 -3.73 15.19 -16.80
CA ASP A 66 -4.61 14.03 -16.65
C ASP A 66 -4.04 12.74 -16.03
N VAL A 67 -2.86 12.81 -15.44
CA VAL A 67 -2.28 11.73 -14.61
C VAL A 67 -1.88 12.28 -13.24
N VAL A 68 -1.98 11.45 -12.21
CA VAL A 68 -1.44 11.75 -10.88
C VAL A 68 0.05 11.42 -10.87
N LYS A 69 0.88 12.27 -10.25
CA LYS A 69 2.33 12.09 -10.16
C LYS A 69 2.76 12.11 -8.70
N LYS A 70 3.57 11.13 -8.30
CA LYS A 70 4.22 11.06 -6.99
C LYS A 70 5.73 10.91 -7.18
N GLY A 71 6.52 11.45 -6.25
CA GLY A 71 7.97 11.44 -6.32
C GLY A 71 8.57 12.68 -6.99
N GLY A 72 9.63 12.48 -7.79
CA GLY A 72 10.36 13.56 -8.46
C GLY A 72 11.61 14.06 -7.75
N ASN A 73 12.02 13.39 -6.67
CA ASN A 73 13.34 13.58 -6.10
C ASN A 73 14.38 13.00 -7.06
N PHE A 74 15.46 13.74 -7.28
CA PHE A 74 16.58 13.29 -8.09
C PHE A 74 17.87 13.30 -7.29
N ASN A 75 18.79 12.42 -7.66
CA ASN A 75 20.13 12.35 -7.11
C ASN A 75 21.14 12.48 -8.25
N VAL A 76 22.26 13.16 -8.00
CA VAL A 76 23.40 13.23 -8.92
C VAL A 76 24.64 12.85 -8.14
N TYR A 77 25.46 11.97 -8.72
CA TYR A 77 26.67 11.47 -8.10
C TYR A 77 27.80 11.35 -9.14
N PRO A 78 29.06 11.58 -8.73
CA PRO A 78 30.20 11.40 -9.62
C PRO A 78 30.43 9.91 -9.93
N GLU A 79 30.72 9.58 -11.19
CA GLU A 79 31.14 8.24 -11.61
C GLU A 79 32.67 8.13 -11.64
N TYR A 80 33.17 6.93 -11.33
CA TYR A 80 34.60 6.65 -11.26
C TYR A 80 34.91 5.29 -11.88
N ASN A 81 36.04 5.23 -12.59
CA ASN A 81 36.67 3.98 -13.00
C ASN A 81 37.88 3.68 -12.12
N TYR A 82 38.20 2.38 -12.06
CA TYR A 82 39.39 1.87 -11.38
C TYR A 82 40.30 1.22 -12.40
N GLU A 83 41.50 1.76 -12.55
CA GLU A 83 42.56 1.18 -13.38
C GLU A 83 43.86 1.19 -12.58
N HIS A 84 44.56 0.04 -12.54
CA HIS A 84 45.84 -0.11 -11.84
C HIS A 84 45.82 0.40 -10.38
N ASN A 85 44.79 0.04 -9.61
CA ASN A 85 44.58 0.50 -8.22
C ASN A 85 44.48 2.03 -8.05
N ARG A 86 44.17 2.78 -9.11
CA ARG A 86 43.89 4.23 -9.05
C ARG A 86 42.46 4.53 -9.48
N ARG A 87 41.83 5.47 -8.78
CA ARG A 87 40.47 5.93 -9.03
C ARG A 87 40.49 7.18 -9.90
N TYR A 88 39.81 7.13 -11.05
CA TYR A 88 39.68 8.26 -11.96
C TYR A 88 38.22 8.63 -12.11
N LYS A 89 37.89 9.91 -11.95
CA LYS A 89 36.52 10.41 -12.19
C LYS A 89 36.26 10.40 -13.69
N THR A 90 35.20 9.72 -14.11
CA THR A 90 34.83 9.55 -15.51
C THR A 90 33.63 10.40 -15.92
N GLY A 91 32.93 10.98 -14.95
CA GLY A 91 31.82 11.91 -15.19
C GLY A 91 30.87 11.93 -14.01
N TYR A 92 29.59 12.02 -14.33
CA TYR A 92 28.47 12.07 -13.43
C TYR A 92 27.34 11.19 -13.92
N SER A 93 26.58 10.67 -12.97
CA SER A 93 25.35 9.94 -13.20
C SER A 93 24.27 10.49 -12.30
N GLY A 94 23.06 10.57 -12.82
CA GLY A 94 21.94 11.04 -12.04
C GLY A 94 20.68 10.29 -12.37
N THR A 95 19.78 10.23 -11.40
CA THR A 95 18.54 9.46 -11.48
C THR A 95 17.39 10.28 -10.90
N ILE A 96 16.24 10.26 -11.57
CA ILE A 96 14.97 10.80 -11.07
C ILE A 96 13.87 9.75 -11.20
N SER A 97 13.05 9.59 -10.16
CA SER A 97 12.01 8.55 -10.13
C SER A 97 10.62 9.12 -9.86
N TYR A 98 9.61 8.56 -10.51
CA TYR A 98 8.21 8.92 -10.38
C TYR A 98 7.31 7.68 -10.33
N GLN A 99 6.18 7.82 -9.62
CA GLN A 99 5.01 6.97 -9.81
C GLN A 99 3.94 7.78 -10.53
N ILE A 100 3.39 7.21 -11.60
CA ILE A 100 2.35 7.82 -12.44
C ILE A 100 1.09 6.97 -12.32
N GLU A 101 -0.03 7.60 -12.00
CA GLU A 101 -1.29 6.90 -11.71
C GLU A 101 -2.45 7.49 -12.53
N SER A 102 -3.34 6.62 -13.01
CA SER A 102 -4.58 7.02 -13.69
C SER A 102 -5.62 5.90 -13.59
N GLN A 103 -6.90 6.28 -13.48
CA GLN A 103 -8.02 5.33 -13.63
C GLN A 103 -8.31 4.98 -15.09
N ASP A 104 -7.81 5.79 -16.03
CA ASP A 104 -7.88 5.53 -17.47
C ASP A 104 -6.50 5.05 -17.98
N PRO A 105 -6.35 3.76 -18.34
CA PRO A 105 -5.11 3.19 -18.87
C PRO A 105 -4.55 3.95 -20.08
N LYS A 106 -5.42 4.48 -20.95
CA LYS A 106 -5.00 5.18 -22.17
C LYS A 106 -4.16 6.41 -21.84
N LYS A 107 -4.39 7.02 -20.68
CA LYS A 107 -3.60 8.18 -20.21
C LYS A 107 -2.20 7.78 -19.77
N ILE A 108 -2.04 6.58 -19.19
CA ILE A 108 -0.72 6.02 -18.88
C ILE A 108 0.00 5.71 -20.18
N ASP A 109 -0.66 5.05 -21.14
CA ASP A 109 -0.06 4.72 -22.43
C ASP A 109 0.43 5.99 -23.16
N ALA A 110 -0.43 7.01 -23.25
CA ALA A 110 -0.09 8.30 -23.85
C ALA A 110 1.05 9.02 -23.11
N PHE A 111 1.10 8.91 -21.79
CA PHE A 111 2.20 9.43 -20.99
C PHE A 111 3.52 8.71 -21.32
N LEU A 112 3.51 7.38 -21.34
CA LEU A 112 4.70 6.55 -21.56
C LEU A 112 5.26 6.75 -22.98
N GLU A 113 4.39 6.84 -23.98
CA GLU A 113 4.77 7.13 -25.37
C GLU A 113 5.52 8.47 -25.48
N LYS A 114 4.91 9.53 -24.94
CA LYS A 114 5.49 10.88 -24.97
C LYS A 114 6.75 11.00 -24.12
N LEU A 115 6.84 10.28 -23.00
CA LEU A 115 8.04 10.21 -22.19
C LEU A 115 9.20 9.57 -22.97
N GLN A 116 8.96 8.43 -23.62
CA GLN A 116 9.97 7.73 -24.42
C GLN A 116 10.46 8.59 -25.58
N ALA A 117 9.56 9.33 -26.24
CA ALA A 117 9.91 10.26 -27.32
C ALA A 117 10.82 11.43 -26.88
N LEU A 118 10.98 11.70 -25.58
CA LEU A 118 11.91 12.72 -25.08
C LEU A 118 13.37 12.29 -25.08
N LYS A 119 13.66 10.98 -25.20
CA LYS A 119 15.04 10.48 -25.20
C LYS A 119 15.80 11.04 -26.40
N ARG A 120 16.88 11.78 -26.14
CA ARG A 120 17.69 12.44 -27.18
C ARG A 120 19.00 11.73 -27.48
N SER A 121 19.49 10.94 -26.54
CA SER A 121 20.81 10.31 -26.65
C SER A 121 20.84 8.92 -26.03
N LYS A 122 21.91 8.17 -26.30
CA LYS A 122 22.15 6.86 -25.69
C LYS A 122 22.50 6.94 -24.21
N THR A 123 22.89 8.11 -23.70
CA THR A 123 23.27 8.30 -22.30
C THR A 123 22.10 8.68 -21.41
N GLU A 124 20.92 8.86 -22.00
CA GLU A 124 19.63 8.98 -21.33
C GLU A 124 18.94 7.62 -21.38
N ASP A 125 18.68 7.03 -20.22
CA ASP A 125 17.93 5.79 -20.09
C ASP A 125 16.62 6.04 -19.37
N ILE A 126 15.53 5.51 -19.93
CA ILE A 126 14.20 5.62 -19.36
C ILE A 126 13.78 4.20 -19.04
N ASN A 127 13.72 3.89 -17.75
CA ASN A 127 13.31 2.60 -17.26
C ASN A 127 11.87 2.66 -16.76
N ILE A 128 11.02 1.80 -17.31
CA ILE A 128 9.66 1.56 -16.82
C ILE A 128 9.75 0.28 -15.99
N ALA A 129 9.92 0.43 -14.68
CA ALA A 129 10.23 -0.68 -13.78
C ALA A 129 9.03 -1.62 -13.58
N SER A 130 7.82 -1.08 -13.54
CA SER A 130 6.59 -1.87 -13.37
C SER A 130 5.36 -1.11 -13.85
N VAL A 131 4.39 -1.83 -14.41
CA VAL A 131 3.03 -1.35 -14.64
C VAL A 131 2.07 -2.32 -13.95
N SER A 132 1.23 -1.84 -13.05
CA SER A 132 0.34 -2.68 -12.26
C SER A 132 -0.96 -1.99 -11.88
N TRP A 133 -2.00 -2.81 -11.70
CA TRP A 133 -3.28 -2.36 -11.15
C TRP A 133 -3.19 -2.26 -9.63
N ILE A 134 -3.53 -1.09 -9.11
CA ILE A 134 -3.58 -0.75 -7.69
C ILE A 134 -4.98 -0.25 -7.31
N MET A 135 -5.32 -0.37 -6.03
CA MET A 135 -6.52 0.26 -5.49
C MET A 135 -6.24 1.74 -5.26
N SER A 136 -7.10 2.63 -5.77
CA SER A 136 -7.06 4.03 -5.39
C SER A 136 -7.24 4.16 -3.88
N GLU A 137 -6.64 5.21 -3.30
CA GLU A 137 -6.75 5.49 -1.88
C GLU A 137 -8.22 5.57 -1.44
N LYS A 138 -9.06 6.24 -2.24
CA LYS A 138 -10.50 6.34 -2.02
C LYS A 138 -11.19 4.97 -2.01
N GLN A 139 -10.85 4.11 -2.96
CA GLN A 139 -11.44 2.77 -3.06
C GLN A 139 -11.02 1.90 -1.87
N LEU A 140 -9.75 1.94 -1.50
CA LEU A 140 -9.20 1.22 -0.37
C LEU A 140 -9.86 1.66 0.94
N GLN A 141 -9.88 2.97 1.22
CA GLN A 141 -10.49 3.51 2.44
C GLN A 141 -11.98 3.14 2.53
N GLY A 142 -12.75 3.35 1.46
CA GLY A 142 -14.17 3.02 1.47
C GLY A 142 -14.46 1.54 1.71
N LYS A 143 -13.63 0.62 1.20
CA LYS A 143 -13.79 -0.81 1.48
C LYS A 143 -13.33 -1.20 2.88
N MET A 144 -12.25 -0.58 3.39
CA MET A 144 -11.79 -0.81 4.77
C MET A 144 -12.84 -0.34 5.79
N ASP A 145 -13.49 0.79 5.56
CA ASP A 145 -14.57 1.28 6.43
C ASP A 145 -15.78 0.34 6.43
N LYS A 146 -16.12 -0.20 5.26
CA LYS A 146 -17.17 -1.22 5.16
C LYS A 146 -16.81 -2.49 5.96
N LEU A 147 -15.58 -2.98 5.83
CA LEU A 147 -15.11 -4.15 6.60
C LEU A 147 -15.13 -3.89 8.10
N ARG A 148 -14.75 -2.69 8.55
CA ARG A 148 -14.84 -2.30 9.97
C ARG A 148 -16.29 -2.33 10.45
N LEU A 149 -17.22 -1.78 9.68
CA LEU A 149 -18.64 -1.81 10.04
C LEU A 149 -19.17 -3.25 10.10
N GLU A 150 -18.87 -4.08 9.10
CA GLU A 150 -19.24 -5.50 9.08
C GLU A 150 -18.68 -6.24 10.31
N THR A 151 -17.45 -5.93 10.69
CA THR A 151 -16.78 -6.47 11.88
C THR A 151 -17.54 -6.11 13.16
N LEU A 152 -17.89 -4.83 13.33
CA LEU A 152 -18.58 -4.33 14.53
C LEU A 152 -20.00 -4.91 14.64
N LEU A 153 -20.71 -5.00 13.52
CA LEU A 153 -22.03 -5.64 13.48
C LEU A 153 -21.94 -7.14 13.83
N TRP A 154 -20.92 -7.83 13.30
CA TRP A 154 -20.69 -9.24 13.58
C TRP A 154 -20.43 -9.49 15.08
N ILE A 155 -19.50 -8.76 15.70
CA ILE A 155 -19.16 -8.99 17.12
C ILE A 155 -20.33 -8.65 18.04
N ASN A 156 -21.15 -7.64 17.70
CA ASN A 156 -22.35 -7.31 18.45
C ASN A 156 -23.37 -8.48 18.42
N ASN A 157 -23.60 -9.07 17.25
CA ASN A 157 -24.50 -10.22 17.11
C ASN A 157 -23.95 -11.49 17.74
N TYR A 158 -22.63 -11.71 17.65
CA TYR A 158 -21.94 -12.81 18.30
C TYR A 158 -22.07 -12.72 19.82
N THR A 159 -21.81 -11.55 20.41
CA THR A 159 -21.87 -11.32 21.86
C THR A 159 -23.29 -11.53 22.41
N LYS A 160 -24.33 -11.09 21.66
CA LYS A 160 -25.74 -11.35 22.02
C LYS A 160 -26.08 -12.84 21.99
N SER A 161 -25.65 -13.54 20.94
CA SER A 161 -25.85 -14.99 20.80
C SER A 161 -25.14 -15.75 21.92
N LEU A 162 -23.89 -15.36 22.21
CA LEU A 162 -23.06 -15.95 23.26
C LEU A 162 -23.70 -15.78 24.64
N SER A 163 -24.15 -14.56 24.96
CA SER A 163 -24.82 -14.28 26.24
C SER A 163 -26.06 -15.16 26.43
N LYS A 164 -26.87 -15.32 25.38
CA LYS A 164 -28.06 -16.18 25.39
C LYS A 164 -27.70 -17.66 25.55
N SER A 165 -26.65 -18.13 24.91
CA SER A 165 -26.23 -19.53 24.97
C SER A 165 -25.60 -19.93 26.29
N LEU A 166 -24.94 -18.99 26.97
CA LEU A 166 -24.27 -19.22 28.25
C LEU A 166 -25.12 -18.83 29.47
N ASP A 167 -26.31 -18.28 29.25
CA ASP A 167 -27.16 -17.69 30.30
C ASP A 167 -26.38 -16.73 31.21
N THR A 168 -25.47 -15.95 30.60
CA THR A 168 -24.51 -15.06 31.27
C THR A 168 -24.47 -13.74 30.49
N SER A 169 -24.30 -12.59 31.15
CA SER A 169 -24.21 -11.30 30.46
C SER A 169 -22.80 -11.11 29.89
N CYS A 170 -22.64 -11.22 28.58
CA CYS A 170 -21.39 -10.88 27.91
C CYS A 170 -21.48 -9.49 27.27
N ILE A 171 -20.45 -8.67 27.46
CA ILE A 171 -20.31 -7.35 26.85
C ILE A 171 -18.98 -7.23 26.12
N ILE A 172 -18.97 -6.40 25.07
CA ILE A 172 -17.74 -6.08 24.35
C ILE A 172 -16.95 -5.08 25.19
N LYS A 173 -15.74 -5.46 25.58
CA LYS A 173 -14.82 -4.61 26.34
C LYS A 173 -13.90 -3.82 25.42
N ASP A 174 -13.34 -4.49 24.41
CA ASP A 174 -12.46 -3.86 23.43
C ASP A 174 -12.57 -4.51 22.06
N VAL A 175 -12.34 -3.71 21.01
CA VAL A 175 -12.17 -4.17 19.63
C VAL A 175 -10.96 -3.46 19.04
N SER A 176 -9.85 -4.18 18.96
CA SER A 176 -8.60 -3.64 18.45
C SER A 176 -8.43 -3.98 16.98
N PHE A 177 -8.33 -2.96 16.14
CA PHE A 177 -7.98 -3.11 14.74
C PHE A 177 -6.48 -2.86 14.60
N ILE A 178 -5.65 -3.91 14.68
CA ILE A 178 -4.21 -3.76 14.40
C ILE A 178 -4.07 -3.32 12.94
N PRO A 179 -3.52 -2.12 12.65
CA PRO A 179 -3.35 -1.66 11.28
C PRO A 179 -2.21 -2.44 10.62
N LYS A 180 -2.48 -3.63 10.10
CA LYS A 180 -1.61 -4.25 9.10
C LYS A 180 -1.97 -3.62 7.74
N HIS A 181 -1.47 -2.41 7.50
CA HIS A 181 -1.57 -1.72 6.20
C HIS A 181 -0.62 -2.33 5.17
N TYR A 182 -0.73 -3.63 4.94
CA TYR A 182 -0.07 -4.29 3.83
C TYR A 182 -1.15 -4.98 3.02
N PRO A 183 -1.60 -4.41 1.88
CA PRO A 183 -2.11 -5.26 0.83
C PRO A 183 -1.01 -6.29 0.57
N THR A 184 -1.23 -7.53 0.96
CA THR A 184 -0.31 -8.62 0.63
C THR A 184 -0.35 -8.73 -0.89
N PRO A 185 0.72 -8.33 -1.59
CA PRO A 185 0.72 -8.46 -3.04
C PRO A 185 0.67 -9.96 -3.30
N TYR A 186 -0.34 -10.42 -4.05
CA TYR A 186 -0.19 -11.71 -4.71
C TYR A 186 1.09 -11.64 -5.54
N PRO A 187 1.94 -12.67 -5.54
CA PRO A 187 3.15 -12.68 -6.34
C PRO A 187 2.76 -12.59 -7.82
N THR A 188 2.78 -11.38 -8.38
CA THR A 188 2.70 -11.17 -9.81
C THR A 188 3.99 -11.70 -10.39
N ARG A 189 3.91 -12.71 -11.26
CA ARG A 189 5.05 -13.15 -12.06
C ARG A 189 5.57 -11.93 -12.84
N THR A 190 6.73 -11.42 -12.44
CA THR A 190 7.45 -10.41 -13.19
C THR A 190 7.95 -11.06 -14.46
N MET A 191 7.30 -10.78 -15.59
CA MET A 191 7.88 -11.13 -16.88
C MET A 191 8.92 -10.07 -17.24
N PRO A 192 10.15 -10.45 -17.64
CA PRO A 192 11.09 -9.50 -18.22
C PRO A 192 10.47 -8.91 -19.48
N ILE A 193 10.34 -7.58 -19.52
CA ILE A 193 9.85 -6.84 -20.68
C ILE A 193 11.02 -6.72 -21.65
N ASP A 194 10.89 -7.31 -22.84
CA ASP A 194 11.82 -7.08 -23.95
C ASP A 194 11.78 -5.60 -24.35
N LYS A 195 12.96 -4.99 -24.45
CA LYS A 195 13.22 -3.53 -24.55
C LYS A 195 12.63 -2.81 -25.78
N ALA A 196 11.75 -3.43 -26.57
CA ALA A 196 11.33 -2.89 -27.87
C ALA A 196 9.83 -2.99 -28.19
N ALA A 197 8.98 -3.52 -27.31
CA ALA A 197 7.53 -3.53 -27.53
C ALA A 197 6.80 -2.99 -26.30
N PHE A 198 5.75 -2.18 -26.50
CA PHE A 198 4.84 -1.73 -25.44
C PHE A 198 4.51 -2.93 -24.54
N ALA A 199 4.89 -2.86 -23.26
CA ALA A 199 4.61 -3.92 -22.30
C ALA A 199 3.10 -4.20 -22.31
N PRO A 200 2.65 -5.47 -22.38
CA PRO A 200 1.22 -5.77 -22.40
C PRO A 200 0.58 -5.18 -21.15
N THR A 201 -0.52 -4.45 -21.32
CA THR A 201 -1.26 -3.88 -20.20
C THR A 201 -1.60 -5.01 -19.23
N PRO A 202 -1.26 -4.89 -17.93
CA PRO A 202 -1.47 -5.96 -16.97
C PRO A 202 -2.96 -6.29 -16.89
N GLN A 203 -3.29 -7.57 -16.67
CA GLN A 203 -4.66 -7.98 -16.41
C GLN A 203 -5.13 -7.46 -15.05
N GLN A 204 -6.32 -6.87 -15.02
CA GLN A 204 -6.96 -6.37 -13.81
C GLN A 204 -7.58 -7.54 -13.05
N ASN A 205 -6.83 -8.09 -12.10
CA ASN A 205 -7.27 -9.23 -11.29
C ASN A 205 -7.79 -8.79 -9.92
N PRO A 206 -8.84 -9.44 -9.37
CA PRO A 206 -9.30 -9.16 -8.02
C PRO A 206 -8.19 -9.33 -6.98
N GLN A 207 -8.03 -8.34 -6.10
CA GLN A 207 -7.15 -8.36 -4.95
C GLN A 207 -7.95 -8.60 -3.66
N MET A 208 -7.31 -9.21 -2.67
CA MET A 208 -7.90 -9.43 -1.34
C MET A 208 -7.47 -8.32 -0.39
N ILE A 209 -8.42 -7.77 0.33
CA ILE A 209 -8.13 -6.94 1.51
C ILE A 209 -8.58 -7.70 2.77
N GLN A 210 -7.79 -7.58 3.83
CA GLN A 210 -7.99 -8.31 5.08
C GLN A 210 -7.94 -7.36 6.27
N LEU A 211 -8.77 -7.64 7.26
CA LEU A 211 -8.81 -6.97 8.55
C LEU A 211 -8.71 -8.05 9.63
N HIS A 212 -7.78 -7.88 10.55
CA HIS A 212 -7.49 -8.82 11.64
C HIS A 212 -7.79 -8.17 12.98
N PRO A 213 -9.06 -7.98 13.34
CA PRO A 213 -9.44 -7.50 14.65
C PRO A 213 -9.18 -8.54 15.73
N THR A 214 -8.78 -8.04 16.90
CA THR A 214 -8.77 -8.77 18.17
C THR A 214 -9.95 -8.28 19.00
N PHE A 215 -10.72 -9.21 19.56
CA PHE A 215 -11.89 -8.90 20.40
C PHE A 215 -11.61 -9.31 21.84
N GLN A 216 -12.00 -8.43 22.76
CA GLN A 216 -12.05 -8.73 24.19
C GLN A 216 -13.49 -8.61 24.68
N LEU A 217 -14.05 -9.70 25.18
CA LEU A 217 -15.37 -9.76 25.80
C LEU A 217 -15.21 -9.99 27.30
N GLU A 218 -16.12 -9.41 28.09
CA GLU A 218 -16.24 -9.69 29.52
C GLU A 218 -17.62 -10.32 29.76
N CYS A 219 -17.66 -11.50 30.39
CA CYS A 219 -18.88 -12.21 30.72
C CYS A 219 -19.05 -12.28 32.24
N LYS A 220 -20.25 -11.94 32.74
CA LYS A 220 -20.62 -11.87 34.17
C LYS A 220 -22.02 -12.40 34.43
#